data_AF-A0A844Y8B6-F1
#
_entry.id   AF-A0A844Y8B6-F1
#
_cell.length_a   1.000
_cell.length_b   1.000
_cell.length_c   1.000
_cell.angle_alpha   90.00
_cell.angle_beta   90.00
_cell.angle_gamma   90.00
#
_symmetry.space_group_name_H-M   'P 1'
#
loop_
_entity.id
_entity.type
_entity.pdbx_description
1 polymer ?
#
loop_
_entity_poly.entity_id
_entity_poly.type
_entity_poly.pdbx_seq_one_letter_code
_entity_poly.pdbx_strand_id
1 'polypeptide(L)'
;MTDLPYLEAALAGNRDAWVCPLRDELNAAIAGMPHPAMSRVLALGAPNRFLGQLVAAGDVAAARVSIHRPRRGPELFEIGGPDARLLIGVREQGVLVDICALATHEANQWALRRGDGWCLGYDAWLACETGAARALRIVATPLAWLRGGGAGVCVLDWDIGVRMLRGLGEGVTLKTDRGAGERLRALLQHGGFARQRGSE
;
A
#
# COMPACT_ATOMS: atom_id res chain seq x y z
N MET A 1 -12.78 -19.08 -5.04
CA MET A 1 -12.77 -18.61 -6.43
C MET A 1 -13.16 -17.15 -6.39
N THR A 2 -12.18 -16.24 -6.41
CA THR A 2 -12.43 -14.80 -6.37
C THR A 2 -12.04 -14.29 -7.74
N ASP A 3 -13.02 -13.94 -8.56
CA ASP A 3 -12.81 -13.22 -9.81
C ASP A 3 -12.11 -11.91 -9.49
N LEU A 4 -10.81 -11.88 -9.73
CA LEU A 4 -10.03 -10.66 -9.82
C LEU A 4 -9.98 -10.33 -11.31
N PRO A 5 -10.93 -9.54 -11.85
CA PRO A 5 -11.06 -9.29 -13.30
C PRO A 5 -9.78 -8.71 -13.93
N TYR A 6 -8.88 -8.18 -13.11
CA TYR A 6 -7.56 -7.71 -13.52
C TYR A 6 -6.57 -8.84 -13.90
N LEU A 7 -6.62 -10.00 -13.23
CA LEU A 7 -5.72 -11.13 -13.48
C LEU A 7 -6.03 -11.84 -14.81
N GLU A 8 -7.31 -11.98 -15.16
CA GLU A 8 -7.72 -12.57 -16.44
C GLU A 8 -7.37 -11.67 -17.64
N ALA A 9 -7.46 -10.34 -17.47
CA ALA A 9 -7.09 -9.38 -18.51
C ALA A 9 -5.58 -9.31 -18.76
N ALA A 10 -4.76 -9.44 -17.70
CA ALA A 10 -3.30 -9.48 -17.83
C ALA A 10 -2.81 -10.73 -18.59
N LEU A 11 -3.52 -11.86 -18.42
CA LEU A 11 -3.25 -13.11 -19.15
C LEU A 11 -3.69 -13.06 -20.62
N ALA A 12 -4.58 -12.14 -21.00
CA ALA A 12 -5.10 -12.00 -22.37
C ALA A 12 -4.16 -11.25 -23.35
N GLY A 13 -2.94 -10.89 -22.93
CA GLY A 13 -1.88 -10.42 -23.84
C GLY A 13 -2.11 -9.07 -24.53
N ASN A 14 -3.16 -8.33 -24.17
CA ASN A 14 -3.50 -7.05 -24.77
C ASN A 14 -2.73 -5.90 -24.07
N ARG A 15 -1.46 -5.72 -24.43
CA ARG A 15 -0.54 -4.74 -23.81
C ARG A 15 -0.88 -3.27 -24.11
N ASP A 16 -1.74 -3.01 -25.09
CA ASP A 16 -2.03 -1.64 -25.58
C ASP A 16 -3.43 -1.10 -25.23
N ALA A 17 -4.31 -1.91 -24.61
CA ALA A 17 -5.69 -1.48 -24.31
C ALA A 17 -5.87 -0.76 -22.96
N TRP A 18 -4.80 -0.60 -22.18
CA TRP A 18 -4.85 0.12 -20.90
C TRP A 18 -3.63 1.02 -20.78
N VAL A 19 -3.68 2.21 -21.38
CA VAL A 19 -3.02 3.35 -20.76
C VAL A 19 -3.62 3.41 -19.35
N CYS A 20 -2.85 2.98 -18.35
CA CYS A 20 -3.36 2.82 -16.98
C CYS A 20 -3.81 4.20 -16.49
N PRO A 21 -5.13 4.48 -16.32
CA PRO A 21 -5.59 5.81 -15.95
C PRO A 21 -4.97 6.29 -14.62
N LEU A 22 -4.61 5.36 -13.74
CA LEU A 22 -3.85 5.67 -12.52
C LEU A 22 -2.44 6.21 -12.80
N ARG A 23 -1.74 5.67 -13.81
CA ARG A 23 -0.40 6.16 -14.15
C ARG A 23 -0.46 7.56 -14.73
N ASP A 24 -1.45 7.84 -15.57
CA ASP A 24 -1.67 9.19 -16.09
C ASP A 24 -2.06 10.17 -14.99
N GLU A 25 -2.97 9.77 -14.09
CA GLU A 25 -3.33 10.58 -12.91
C GLU A 25 -2.12 10.87 -12.02
N LEU A 26 -1.28 9.85 -11.77
CA LEU A 26 -0.10 10.00 -10.94
C LEU A 26 0.95 10.87 -11.63
N ASN A 27 1.17 10.70 -12.94
CA ASN A 27 2.05 11.54 -13.74
C ASN A 27 1.60 13.00 -13.76
N ALA A 28 0.28 13.24 -13.90
CA ALA A 28 -0.29 14.58 -13.82
C ALA A 28 -0.06 15.20 -12.44
N ALA A 29 -0.24 14.43 -11.36
CA ALA A 29 0.07 14.88 -10.00
C ALA A 29 1.56 15.17 -9.78
N ILE A 30 2.46 14.39 -10.39
CA ILE A 30 3.91 14.62 -10.36
C ILE A 30 4.25 15.93 -11.10
N ALA A 31 3.71 16.13 -12.30
CA ALA A 31 3.94 17.32 -13.11
C ALA A 31 3.42 18.60 -12.41
N GLY A 32 2.32 18.49 -11.68
CA GLY A 32 1.76 19.58 -10.88
C GLY A 32 2.43 19.82 -9.53
N MET A 33 3.40 18.98 -9.13
CA MET A 33 4.01 19.06 -7.80
C MET A 33 4.94 20.29 -7.67
N PRO A 34 4.66 21.22 -6.75
CA PRO A 34 5.59 22.31 -6.45
C PRO A 34 6.88 21.76 -5.82
N HIS A 35 8.05 22.29 -6.20
CA HIS A 35 9.37 21.89 -5.67
C HIS A 35 9.46 21.75 -4.12
N PRO A 36 8.78 22.58 -3.30
CA PRO A 36 8.76 22.42 -1.84
C PRO A 36 8.06 21.15 -1.33
N ALA A 37 7.16 20.55 -2.11
CA ALA A 37 6.49 19.30 -1.72
C ALA A 37 7.46 18.13 -1.73
N MET A 38 8.40 18.07 -2.67
CA MET A 38 9.46 17.05 -2.72
C MET A 38 10.39 17.16 -1.49
N SER A 39 10.74 18.38 -1.08
CA SER A 39 11.51 18.61 0.15
C SER A 39 10.79 18.14 1.40
N ARG A 40 9.45 18.23 1.45
CA ARG A 40 8.66 17.67 2.55
C ARG A 40 8.67 16.16 2.57
N VAL A 41 8.65 15.49 1.40
CA VAL A 41 8.77 14.02 1.30
C VAL A 41 10.10 13.55 1.88
N LEU A 42 11.20 14.22 1.55
CA LEU A 42 12.52 13.96 2.12
C LEU A 42 12.54 14.14 3.65
N ALA A 43 11.78 15.12 4.17
CA ALA A 43 11.67 15.38 5.61
C ALA A 43 10.82 14.34 6.39
N LEU A 44 10.15 13.38 5.71
CA LEU A 44 9.30 12.40 6.39
C LEU A 44 10.08 11.30 7.13
N GLY A 45 11.41 11.28 7.00
CA GLY A 45 12.29 10.30 7.63
C GLY A 45 12.39 8.99 6.85
N ALA A 46 11.92 8.96 5.60
CA ALA A 46 12.15 7.83 4.71
C ALA A 46 13.60 7.84 4.21
N PRO A 47 14.28 6.68 4.11
CA PRO A 47 15.66 6.62 3.62
C PRO A 47 15.78 7.21 2.20
N ASN A 48 16.73 8.12 1.98
CA ASN A 48 16.91 8.80 0.69
C ASN A 48 16.99 7.84 -0.50
N ARG A 49 17.69 6.70 -0.35
CA ARG A 49 17.79 5.67 -1.40
C ARG A 49 16.42 5.13 -1.82
N PHE A 50 15.53 4.93 -0.85
CA PHE A 50 14.22 4.36 -1.08
C PHE A 50 13.28 5.39 -1.70
N LEU A 51 13.33 6.63 -1.23
CA LEU A 51 12.63 7.74 -1.88
C LEU A 51 13.09 7.94 -3.33
N GLY A 52 14.40 7.86 -3.59
CA GLY A 52 14.93 7.92 -4.95
C GLY A 52 14.39 6.80 -5.85
N GLN A 53 14.23 5.58 -5.32
CA GLN A 53 13.59 4.48 -6.05
C GLN A 53 12.13 4.77 -6.37
N LEU A 54 11.35 5.27 -5.41
CA LEU A 54 9.94 5.63 -5.63
C LEU A 54 9.80 6.76 -6.66
N VAL A 55 10.66 7.79 -6.60
CA VAL A 55 10.68 8.88 -7.58
C VAL A 55 11.04 8.35 -8.97
N ALA A 56 12.09 7.53 -9.08
CA ALA A 56 12.50 6.94 -10.35
C ALA A 56 11.42 6.02 -10.96
N ALA A 57 10.63 5.36 -10.12
CA ALA A 57 9.51 4.52 -10.54
C ALA A 57 8.23 5.32 -10.90
N GLY A 58 8.22 6.63 -10.65
CA GLY A 58 7.04 7.48 -10.80
C GLY A 58 5.95 7.18 -9.77
N ASP A 59 6.30 6.64 -8.61
CA ASP A 59 5.37 6.12 -7.60
C ASP A 59 5.14 7.09 -6.43
N VAL A 60 5.64 8.32 -6.50
CA VAL A 60 5.44 9.32 -5.45
C VAL A 60 5.04 10.66 -6.05
N ALA A 61 3.93 11.20 -5.58
CA ALA A 61 3.38 12.48 -6.00
C ALA A 61 2.74 13.23 -4.83
N ALA A 62 2.29 14.46 -5.03
CA ALA A 62 1.51 15.18 -4.03
C ALA A 62 0.36 15.87 -4.74
N ALA A 63 -0.81 15.81 -4.13
CA ALA A 63 -2.01 16.44 -4.66
C ALA A 63 -2.88 16.94 -3.50
N ARG A 64 -3.82 17.80 -3.83
CA ARG A 64 -4.95 18.07 -2.92
C ARG A 64 -6.09 17.15 -3.29
N VAL A 65 -6.70 16.53 -2.28
CA VAL A 65 -7.72 15.49 -2.47
C VAL A 65 -8.94 15.76 -1.59
N SER A 66 -10.06 15.17 -1.99
CA SER A 66 -11.26 15.02 -1.16
C SER A 66 -11.36 13.56 -0.75
N ILE A 67 -11.65 13.29 0.53
CA ILE A 67 -11.80 11.93 1.05
C ILE A 67 -13.27 11.59 1.20
N HIS A 68 -13.63 10.41 0.70
CA HIS A 68 -14.96 9.82 0.78
C HIS A 68 -14.89 8.56 1.62
N ARG A 69 -15.76 8.45 2.62
CA ARG A 69 -15.82 7.28 3.51
C ARG A 69 -17.00 6.40 3.14
N PRO A 70 -16.81 5.32 2.37
CA PRO A 70 -17.89 4.40 2.07
C PRO A 70 -18.35 3.67 3.35
N ARG A 71 -19.55 3.07 3.30
CA ARG A 71 -20.09 2.30 4.44
C ARG A 71 -19.28 1.03 4.75
N ARG A 72 -18.55 0.50 3.76
CA ARG A 72 -17.70 -0.69 3.85
C ARG A 72 -16.47 -0.49 2.96
N GLY A 73 -15.38 -1.15 3.30
CA GLY A 73 -14.10 -1.04 2.59
C GLY A 73 -13.25 0.16 3.02
N PRO A 74 -12.14 0.41 2.30
CA PRO A 74 -11.20 1.48 2.62
C PRO A 74 -11.78 2.87 2.33
N GLU A 75 -11.23 3.91 2.96
CA GLU A 75 -11.51 5.29 2.56
C GLU A 75 -11.04 5.50 1.12
N LEU A 76 -11.80 6.27 0.34
CA LEU A 76 -11.49 6.57 -1.05
C LEU A 76 -11.16 8.06 -1.23
N PHE A 77 -10.38 8.42 -2.25
CA PHE A 77 -10.11 9.81 -2.56
C PHE A 77 -10.35 10.18 -4.02
N GLU A 78 -10.60 11.47 -4.22
CA GLU A 78 -10.64 12.13 -5.53
C GLU A 78 -9.66 13.30 -5.56
N ILE A 79 -9.05 13.55 -6.72
CA ILE A 79 -8.13 14.69 -6.92
C ILE A 79 -8.94 15.99 -7.03
N GLY A 80 -8.38 17.09 -6.53
CA GLY A 80 -8.96 18.44 -6.65
C GLY A 80 -9.63 18.98 -5.39
N GLY A 81 -9.43 18.32 -4.25
CA GLY A 81 -10.05 18.68 -2.98
C GLY A 81 -9.27 19.63 -2.07
N PRO A 82 -9.71 19.80 -0.82
CA PRO A 82 -9.08 20.70 0.14
C PRO A 82 -7.82 20.15 0.81
N ASP A 83 -7.61 18.83 0.84
CA ASP A 83 -6.62 18.22 1.72
C ASP A 83 -5.33 17.88 0.99
N ALA A 84 -4.21 18.49 1.37
CA ALA A 84 -2.91 18.13 0.83
C ALA A 84 -2.48 16.74 1.33
N ARG A 85 -2.25 15.80 0.40
CA ARG A 85 -1.82 14.43 0.70
C ARG A 85 -0.57 14.07 -0.12
N LEU A 86 0.25 13.21 0.46
CA LEU A 86 1.28 12.49 -0.28
C LEU A 86 0.61 11.30 -0.98
N LEU A 87 0.87 11.13 -2.26
CA LEU A 87 0.40 10.00 -3.05
C LEU A 87 1.53 8.99 -3.20
N ILE A 88 1.22 7.71 -2.99
CA ILE A 88 2.14 6.59 -3.20
C ILE A 88 1.46 5.59 -4.13
N GLY A 89 2.16 5.15 -5.18
CA GLY A 89 1.70 4.08 -6.05
C GLY A 89 1.61 2.74 -5.30
N VAL A 90 0.48 2.06 -5.41
CA VAL A 90 0.27 0.72 -4.87
C VAL A 90 0.52 -0.29 -5.99
N ARG A 91 1.53 -1.15 -5.81
CA ARG A 91 1.93 -2.12 -6.82
C ARG A 91 1.79 -3.56 -6.38
N GLU A 92 1.35 -4.38 -7.31
CA GLU A 92 1.31 -5.85 -7.20
C GLU A 92 2.01 -6.44 -8.43
N GLN A 93 3.03 -7.27 -8.20
CA GLN A 93 3.83 -7.90 -9.26
C GLN A 93 4.35 -6.89 -10.31
N GLY A 94 4.78 -5.71 -9.84
CA GLY A 94 5.29 -4.63 -10.68
C GLY A 94 4.22 -3.77 -11.35
N VAL A 95 2.93 -4.11 -11.26
CA VAL A 95 1.84 -3.34 -11.87
C VAL A 95 1.22 -2.39 -10.86
N LEU A 96 0.99 -1.13 -11.27
CA LEU A 96 0.26 -0.14 -10.50
C LEU A 96 -1.24 -0.50 -10.47
N VAL A 97 -1.70 -1.00 -9.32
CA VAL A 97 -3.10 -1.43 -9.13
C VAL A 97 -3.95 -0.36 -8.45
N ASP A 98 -3.33 0.54 -7.67
CA ASP A 98 -4.02 1.63 -6.97
C ASP A 98 -3.04 2.77 -6.62
N ILE A 99 -3.55 3.82 -5.98
CA ILE A 99 -2.78 4.91 -5.39
C ILE A 99 -3.25 5.08 -3.94
N CYS A 100 -2.32 5.24 -3.02
CA CYS A 100 -2.58 5.56 -1.62
C CYS A 100 -2.29 7.03 -1.35
N ALA A 101 -3.30 7.80 -0.93
CA ALA A 101 -3.16 9.15 -0.43
C ALA A 101 -3.04 9.11 1.10
N LEU A 102 -1.93 9.57 1.67
CA LEU A 102 -1.72 9.62 3.13
C LEU A 102 -1.54 11.06 3.64
N ALA A 103 -2.02 11.33 4.86
CA ALA A 103 -1.62 12.53 5.58
C ALA A 103 -0.20 12.36 6.12
N THR A 104 0.62 13.39 5.93
CA THR A 104 1.96 13.44 6.52
C THR A 104 1.96 13.90 7.98
N HIS A 105 0.88 14.58 8.41
CA HIS A 105 0.69 15.06 9.79
C HIS A 105 -0.07 14.07 10.68
N GLU A 106 -0.76 13.08 10.08
CA GLU A 106 -1.55 12.10 10.82
C GLU A 106 -1.38 10.71 10.19
N ALA A 107 -0.56 9.87 10.85
CA ALA A 107 -0.11 8.60 10.29
C ALA A 107 -1.24 7.59 10.03
N ASN A 108 -2.36 7.72 10.74
CA ASN A 108 -3.49 6.79 10.64
C ASN A 108 -4.55 7.19 9.60
N GLN A 109 -4.32 8.26 8.85
CA GLN A 109 -5.24 8.70 7.80
C GLN A 109 -4.64 8.44 6.41
N TRP A 110 -5.24 7.47 5.72
CA TRP A 110 -5.00 7.24 4.31
C TRP A 110 -6.29 6.85 3.60
N ALA A 111 -6.31 7.11 2.30
CA ALA A 111 -7.38 6.74 1.40
C ALA A 111 -6.80 6.16 0.11
N LEU A 112 -7.56 5.31 -0.57
CA LEU A 112 -7.20 4.69 -1.85
C LEU A 112 -7.90 5.40 -3.01
N ARG A 113 -7.35 5.29 -4.22
CA ARG A 113 -7.97 5.93 -5.38
C ARG A 113 -9.17 5.14 -5.88
N ARG A 114 -9.01 3.82 -6.01
CA ARG A 114 -10.07 2.90 -6.48
C ARG A 114 -10.51 1.90 -5.43
N GLY A 115 -9.65 1.60 -4.46
CA GLY A 115 -9.89 0.54 -3.47
C GLY A 115 -9.51 -0.85 -3.96
N ASP A 116 -8.72 -0.95 -5.03
CA ASP A 116 -8.28 -2.22 -5.63
C ASP A 116 -7.02 -2.76 -4.93
N GLY A 117 -6.18 -1.87 -4.40
CA GLY A 117 -4.91 -2.23 -3.76
C GLY A 117 -5.09 -2.53 -2.28
N TRP A 118 -4.61 -3.68 -1.81
CA TRP A 118 -4.79 -4.06 -0.40
C TRP A 118 -3.56 -3.79 0.46
N CYS A 119 -2.36 -3.66 -0.12
CA CYS A 119 -1.14 -3.36 0.65
C CYS A 119 -0.06 -2.59 -0.11
N LEU A 120 0.81 -1.92 0.64
CA LEU A 120 2.14 -1.53 0.16
C LEU A 120 3.15 -2.64 0.47
N GLY A 121 4.17 -2.77 -0.38
CA GLY A 121 5.24 -3.76 -0.20
C GLY A 121 4.83 -5.19 -0.57
N TYR A 122 3.95 -5.34 -1.57
CA TYR A 122 3.45 -6.63 -2.05
C TYR A 122 4.56 -7.66 -2.29
N ASP A 123 5.73 -7.24 -2.79
CA ASP A 123 6.86 -8.14 -3.05
C ASP A 123 7.32 -8.90 -1.78
N ALA A 124 7.21 -8.29 -0.61
CA ALA A 124 7.53 -8.96 0.66
C ALA A 124 6.50 -10.05 1.02
N TRP A 125 5.23 -9.83 0.70
CA TRP A 125 4.18 -10.84 0.83
C TRP A 125 4.40 -11.98 -0.18
N LEU A 126 4.65 -11.64 -1.46
CA LEU A 126 4.91 -12.60 -2.52
C LEU A 126 6.13 -13.48 -2.24
N ALA A 127 7.19 -12.91 -1.65
CA ALA A 127 8.34 -13.68 -1.20
C ALA A 127 7.96 -14.73 -0.14
N CYS A 128 7.00 -14.45 0.73
CA CYS A 128 6.50 -15.42 1.71
C CYS A 128 5.58 -16.47 1.06
N GLU A 129 4.69 -16.05 0.17
CA GLU A 129 3.79 -16.94 -0.56
C GLU A 129 4.57 -17.97 -1.41
N THR A 130 5.59 -17.52 -2.12
CA THR A 130 6.47 -18.39 -2.93
C THR A 130 7.47 -19.20 -2.10
N GLY A 131 7.53 -18.99 -0.79
CA GLY A 131 8.45 -19.67 0.12
C GLY A 131 9.89 -19.17 0.09
N ALA A 132 10.19 -18.10 -0.65
CA ALA A 132 11.49 -17.42 -0.66
C ALA A 132 11.83 -16.75 0.69
N ALA A 133 10.80 -16.41 1.48
CA ALA A 133 10.92 -15.91 2.84
C ALA A 133 9.98 -16.67 3.79
N ARG A 134 10.35 -16.72 5.08
CA ARG A 134 9.56 -17.38 6.14
C ARG A 134 9.11 -16.43 7.24
N ALA A 135 9.41 -15.14 7.11
CA ALA A 135 8.98 -14.13 8.06
C ALA A 135 8.51 -12.89 7.31
N LEU A 136 7.30 -12.43 7.63
CA LEU A 136 6.71 -11.24 7.05
C LEU A 136 6.61 -10.15 8.10
N ARG A 137 7.26 -9.01 7.87
CA ARG A 137 7.06 -7.81 8.69
C ARG A 137 5.77 -7.14 8.26
N ILE A 138 4.88 -6.85 9.21
CA ILE A 138 3.64 -6.10 9.01
C ILE A 138 3.78 -4.76 9.73
N VAL A 139 3.52 -3.69 9.00
CA VAL A 139 3.64 -2.30 9.43
C VAL A 139 2.26 -1.67 9.53
N ALA A 140 2.04 -0.86 10.58
CA ALA A 140 0.73 -0.32 10.91
C ALA A 140 0.20 0.74 9.91
N THR A 141 1.10 1.55 9.35
CA THR A 141 0.72 2.73 8.57
C THR A 141 1.62 2.93 7.35
N PRO A 142 1.10 3.55 6.26
CA PRO A 142 1.89 3.87 5.08
C PRO A 142 3.11 4.75 5.41
N LEU A 143 2.94 5.68 6.35
CA LEU A 143 4.03 6.55 6.79
C LEU A 143 5.13 5.78 7.53
N ALA A 144 4.76 4.81 8.38
CA ALA A 144 5.74 3.94 9.02
C ALA A 144 6.45 3.03 8.02
N TRP A 145 5.75 2.58 6.97
CA TRP A 145 6.35 1.79 5.88
C TRP A 145 7.36 2.59 5.07
N LEU A 146 7.03 3.84 4.73
CA LEU A 146 7.96 4.79 4.11
C LEU A 146 9.21 4.99 4.97
N ARG A 147 9.04 5.28 6.27
CA ARG A 147 10.14 5.46 7.24
C ARG A 147 10.99 4.20 7.38
N GLY A 148 10.37 3.02 7.27
CA GLY A 148 11.03 1.73 7.26
C GLY A 148 11.77 1.41 5.95
N GLY A 149 11.76 2.32 4.96
CA GLY A 149 12.41 2.10 3.67
C GLY A 149 11.72 1.04 2.81
N GLY A 150 10.39 0.92 2.94
CA GLY A 150 9.60 -0.04 2.18
C GLY A 150 9.70 -1.48 2.68
N ALA A 151 10.31 -1.71 3.84
CA ALA A 151 10.53 -3.05 4.36
C ALA A 151 9.26 -3.66 4.95
N GLY A 152 8.84 -4.79 4.40
CA GLY A 152 7.63 -5.52 4.82
C GLY A 152 6.37 -5.00 4.13
N VAL A 153 5.23 -5.32 4.73
CA VAL A 153 3.90 -5.04 4.18
C VAL A 153 3.17 -4.04 5.05
N CYS A 154 2.55 -3.02 4.45
CA CYS A 154 1.56 -2.18 5.11
C CYS A 154 0.18 -2.49 4.55
N VAL A 155 -0.72 -3.00 5.40
CA VAL A 155 -2.09 -3.33 4.98
C VAL A 155 -2.92 -2.05 4.88
N LEU A 156 -3.44 -1.76 3.68
CA LEU A 156 -4.25 -0.60 3.36
C LEU A 156 -5.75 -0.90 3.46
N ASP A 157 -6.13 -2.12 3.07
CA ASP A 157 -7.47 -2.69 3.21
C ASP A 157 -7.37 -3.98 4.06
N TRP A 158 -7.97 -3.93 5.25
CA TRP A 158 -7.94 -5.04 6.20
C TRP A 158 -8.94 -6.14 5.87
N ASP A 159 -10.02 -5.85 5.15
CA ASP A 159 -11.01 -6.87 4.75
C ASP A 159 -10.37 -7.87 3.77
N ILE A 160 -9.58 -7.36 2.83
CA ILE A 160 -8.79 -8.16 1.90
C ILE A 160 -7.51 -8.67 2.57
N GLY A 161 -6.78 -7.79 3.26
CA GLY A 161 -5.47 -8.09 3.81
C GLY A 161 -5.47 -9.25 4.80
N VAL A 162 -6.50 -9.38 5.65
CA VAL A 162 -6.62 -10.52 6.57
C VAL A 162 -6.74 -11.84 5.80
N ARG A 163 -7.50 -11.88 4.71
CA ARG A 163 -7.63 -13.08 3.87
C ARG A 163 -6.31 -13.45 3.21
N MET A 164 -5.59 -12.47 2.67
CA MET A 164 -4.29 -12.68 2.03
C MET A 164 -3.23 -13.16 3.03
N LEU A 165 -3.20 -12.59 4.23
CA LEU A 165 -2.28 -13.02 5.29
C LEU A 165 -2.59 -14.44 5.79
N ARG A 166 -3.87 -14.82 5.85
CA ARG A 166 -4.27 -16.21 6.17
C ARG A 166 -3.79 -17.21 5.12
N GLY A 167 -3.77 -16.81 3.84
CA GLY A 167 -3.31 -17.65 2.73
C GLY A 167 -1.84 -18.08 2.82
N LEU A 168 -1.00 -17.35 3.57
CA LEU A 168 0.43 -17.68 3.74
C LEU A 168 0.67 -18.99 4.52
N GLY A 169 -0.33 -19.47 5.28
CA GLY A 169 -0.26 -20.71 6.04
C GLY A 169 0.67 -20.65 7.27
N GLU A 170 0.77 -21.77 7.98
CA GLU A 170 1.42 -21.83 9.30
C GLU A 170 2.95 -21.71 9.27
N GLY A 171 3.55 -21.93 8.10
CA GLY A 171 5.01 -21.90 7.89
C GLY A 171 5.61 -20.50 7.83
N VAL A 172 4.79 -19.44 7.85
CA VAL A 172 5.25 -18.05 7.82
C VAL A 172 5.06 -17.42 9.20
N THR A 173 6.08 -16.73 9.69
CA THR A 173 6.02 -15.96 10.94
C THR A 173 5.63 -14.51 10.66
N LEU A 174 4.53 -14.04 11.23
CA LEU A 174 4.13 -12.64 11.12
C LEU A 174 4.78 -11.81 12.23
N LYS A 175 5.59 -10.82 11.85
CA LYS A 175 6.25 -9.87 12.75
C LYS A 175 5.54 -8.53 12.67
N THR A 176 4.70 -8.24 13.63
CA THR A 176 3.91 -6.99 13.66
C THR A 176 4.60 -5.94 14.52
N ASP A 177 4.61 -4.69 14.06
CA ASP A 177 4.80 -3.56 14.97
C ASP A 177 3.61 -3.44 15.95
N ARG A 178 3.72 -2.58 16.97
CA ARG A 178 2.70 -2.46 18.03
C ARG A 178 1.31 -2.14 17.48
N GLY A 179 1.22 -1.19 16.54
CA GLY A 179 -0.07 -0.76 15.96
C GLY A 179 -0.70 -1.80 15.04
N ALA A 180 0.09 -2.45 14.18
CA ALA A 180 -0.40 -3.54 13.34
C ALA A 180 -0.77 -4.76 14.19
N GLY A 181 -0.03 -5.00 15.27
CA GLY A 181 -0.24 -6.13 16.17
C GLY A 181 -1.59 -6.07 16.87
N GLU A 182 -2.01 -4.89 17.34
CA GLU A 182 -3.33 -4.69 17.97
C GLU A 182 -4.47 -4.91 16.97
N ARG A 183 -4.37 -4.31 15.77
CA ARG A 183 -5.38 -4.43 14.71
C ARG A 183 -5.48 -5.85 14.18
N LEU A 184 -4.34 -6.50 13.96
CA LEU A 184 -4.28 -7.89 13.53
C LEU A 184 -4.84 -8.81 14.61
N ARG A 185 -4.48 -8.64 15.90
CA ARG A 185 -5.06 -9.45 16.98
C ARG A 185 -6.57 -9.33 17.06
N ALA A 186 -7.13 -8.12 16.93
CA ALA A 186 -8.57 -7.92 16.95
C ALA A 186 -9.27 -8.66 15.80
N LEU A 187 -8.68 -8.65 14.60
CA LEU A 187 -9.23 -9.30 13.40
C LEU A 187 -8.95 -10.82 13.33
N LEU A 188 -7.98 -11.31 14.08
CA LEU A 188 -7.57 -12.71 14.16
C LEU A 188 -8.12 -13.45 15.39
N GLN A 189 -9.09 -12.91 16.13
CA GLN A 189 -9.73 -13.66 17.23
C GLN A 189 -10.50 -14.92 16.76
N HIS A 190 -10.73 -15.06 15.44
CA HIS A 190 -11.48 -16.19 14.87
C HIS A 190 -10.76 -16.78 13.63
N GLY A 191 -10.09 -17.93 13.77
CA GLY A 191 -9.46 -18.74 12.70
C GLY A 191 -8.15 -19.44 13.12
N GLY A 192 -7.67 -20.46 12.39
CA GLY A 192 -6.36 -21.11 12.61
C GLY A 192 -5.24 -20.40 11.83
N PHE A 193 -4.05 -20.19 12.42
CA PHE A 193 -3.07 -19.23 11.89
C PHE A 193 -1.58 -19.61 11.94
N ALA A 194 -0.85 -18.95 11.04
CA ALA A 194 0.56 -18.54 11.11
C ALA A 194 0.99 -18.04 12.49
N ARG A 195 2.19 -18.44 12.95
CA ARG A 195 2.72 -18.05 14.27
C ARG A 195 3.02 -16.54 14.31
N GLN A 196 2.34 -15.79 15.17
CA GLN A 196 2.65 -14.38 15.42
C GLN A 196 3.79 -14.27 16.46
N ARG A 197 4.79 -13.42 16.19
CA ARG A 197 5.71 -12.93 17.22
C ARG A 197 5.67 -11.40 17.22
N GLY A 198 5.34 -10.80 18.37
CA GLY A 198 5.50 -9.37 18.55
C GLY A 198 6.99 -9.01 18.55
N SER A 199 7.35 -7.90 17.93
CA SER A 199 8.63 -7.25 18.20
C SER A 199 8.48 -6.39 19.45
N GLU A 200 9.32 -6.64 20.46
CA GLU A 200 9.56 -5.72 21.57
C GLU A 200 10.10 -4.37 21.07
#